data_AF-A0A517SWZ3-F1
#
_entry.id   AF-A0A517SWZ3-F1
#
_cell.length_a   1.000
_cell.length_b   1.000
_cell.length_c   1.000
_cell.angle_alpha   90.00
_cell.angle_beta   90.00
_cell.angle_gamma   90.00
#
_symmetry.space_group_name_H-M   'P 1'
#
loop_
_entity.id
_entity.type
_entity.pdbx_description
1 polymer ?
#
loop_
_entity_poly.entity_id
_entity_poly.type
_entity_poly.pdbx_seq_one_letter_code
_entity_poly.pdbx_strand_id
1 'polypeptide(L)'
;MNEHPRPTEDLGVMYIAIGGKSLWQLRRSIASLRHHCPNVPVALFTNQPAEACPMVEYRFEVSATGGYHVKPRFIPWLPFDRTVYLDADTVVLSPSAIEPAGLLTDRFGYEAIYVHGVSRRCDKVRICGVPSMNSGVVMLKKCRRVLDALAHWRRYYQGGNDEILLTKALLHHAVPSFVLPAEWNCRDRSQVRHYSTIRITHHRQVLRLVQPDGSVPDELLKRWWETGVAENHGDVVR
;
A
#
# COMPACT_ATOMS: atom_id res chain seq x y z
N MET A 1 -2.15 -3.57 -30.20
CA MET A 1 -2.83 -3.59 -28.89
C MET A 1 -1.95 -4.44 -27.99
N ASN A 2 -1.23 -3.82 -27.04
CA ASN A 2 -0.50 -4.63 -26.06
C ASN A 2 -1.56 -5.28 -25.16
N GLU A 3 -1.68 -6.60 -25.24
CA GLU A 3 -2.47 -7.34 -24.27
C GLU A 3 -1.83 -7.16 -22.91
N HIS A 4 -2.50 -6.37 -22.05
CA HIS A 4 -2.08 -6.29 -20.66
C HIS A 4 -2.19 -7.69 -20.05
N PRO A 5 -1.24 -8.06 -19.17
CA PRO A 5 -1.30 -9.35 -18.50
C PRO A 5 -2.60 -9.47 -17.71
N ARG A 6 -3.14 -10.68 -17.63
CA ARG A 6 -4.36 -10.99 -16.88
C ARG A 6 -3.98 -11.85 -15.67
N PRO A 7 -3.93 -11.27 -14.46
CA PRO A 7 -3.74 -12.05 -13.26
C PRO A 7 -4.80 -13.14 -13.12
N THR A 8 -4.40 -14.31 -12.62
CA THR A 8 -5.29 -15.47 -12.43
C THR A 8 -5.46 -15.84 -10.96
N GLU A 9 -4.58 -15.33 -10.11
CA GLU A 9 -4.63 -15.51 -8.67
C GLU A 9 -5.70 -14.60 -8.06
N ASP A 10 -6.37 -15.12 -7.04
CA ASP A 10 -7.43 -14.39 -6.36
C ASP A 10 -6.87 -13.30 -5.41
N LEU A 11 -5.72 -13.53 -4.76
CA LEU A 11 -5.06 -12.55 -3.88
C LEU A 11 -3.71 -12.13 -4.44
N GLY A 12 -3.45 -10.83 -4.47
CA GLY A 12 -2.13 -10.31 -4.82
C GLY A 12 -1.89 -8.88 -4.35
N VAL A 13 -0.63 -8.45 -4.48
CA VAL A 13 -0.17 -7.11 -4.09
C VAL A 13 -0.06 -6.22 -5.32
N MET A 14 -0.56 -5.00 -5.22
CA MET A 14 -0.45 -3.96 -6.24
C MET A 14 0.49 -2.85 -5.78
N TYR A 15 1.46 -2.53 -6.62
CA TYR A 15 2.30 -1.33 -6.50
C TYR A 15 2.04 -0.38 -7.66
N ILE A 16 2.21 0.92 -7.40
CA ILE A 16 2.29 1.94 -8.43
C ILE A 16 3.60 2.71 -8.25
N ALA A 17 4.41 2.78 -9.31
CA ALA A 17 5.66 3.53 -9.32
C ALA A 17 5.79 4.34 -10.61
N ILE A 18 5.37 5.60 -10.54
CA ILE A 18 5.40 6.54 -11.67
C ILE A 18 6.46 7.61 -11.40
N GLY A 19 7.39 7.76 -12.34
CA GLY A 19 8.54 8.67 -12.25
C GLY A 19 9.75 8.07 -11.54
N GLY A 20 10.95 8.59 -11.85
CA GLY A 20 12.21 7.96 -11.42
C GLY A 20 12.57 8.09 -9.93
N LYS A 21 12.00 9.07 -9.20
CA LYS A 21 12.37 9.33 -7.79
C LYS A 21 11.96 8.21 -6.82
N SER A 22 10.99 7.38 -7.20
CA SER A 22 10.44 6.31 -6.36
C SER A 22 11.08 4.94 -6.60
N LEU A 23 12.01 4.81 -7.56
CA LEU A 23 12.51 3.50 -7.98
C LEU A 23 13.25 2.75 -6.86
N TRP A 24 14.14 3.44 -6.13
CA TRP A 24 14.86 2.82 -5.02
C TRP A 24 13.91 2.43 -3.87
N GLN A 25 12.83 3.20 -3.66
CA GLN A 25 11.81 2.90 -2.65
C GLN A 25 11.07 1.63 -3.05
N LEU A 26 10.60 1.59 -4.30
CA LEU A 26 9.91 0.43 -4.87
C LEU A 26 10.74 -0.84 -4.72
N ARG A 27 12.02 -0.81 -5.10
CA ARG A 27 12.92 -1.98 -5.02
C ARG A 27 13.01 -2.49 -3.58
N ARG A 28 13.20 -1.60 -2.61
CA ARG A 28 13.30 -1.99 -1.19
C ARG A 28 11.96 -2.45 -0.61
N SER A 29 10.87 -1.81 -0.99
CA SER A 29 9.52 -2.22 -0.59
C SER A 29 9.20 -3.63 -1.10
N ILE A 30 9.42 -3.89 -2.38
CA ILE A 30 9.24 -5.22 -2.98
C ILE A 30 10.21 -6.24 -2.38
N ALA A 31 11.47 -5.88 -2.12
CA ALA A 31 12.42 -6.78 -1.47
C ALA A 31 11.90 -7.22 -0.09
N SER A 32 11.43 -6.27 0.74
CA SER A 32 10.85 -6.59 2.06
C SER A 32 9.58 -7.44 1.96
N LEU A 33 8.74 -7.19 0.95
CA LEU A 33 7.58 -8.03 0.68
C LEU A 33 7.99 -9.46 0.31
N ARG A 34 8.98 -9.64 -0.57
CA ARG A 34 9.46 -10.97 -0.97
C ARG A 34 10.11 -11.73 0.18
N HIS A 35 10.81 -11.02 1.07
CA HIS A 35 11.40 -11.63 2.25
C HIS A 35 10.34 -12.26 3.16
N HIS A 36 9.24 -11.55 3.42
CA HIS A 36 8.22 -11.99 4.38
C HIS A 36 7.03 -12.74 3.76
N CYS A 37 6.72 -12.47 2.50
CA CYS A 37 5.58 -12.99 1.75
C CYS A 37 6.04 -13.47 0.35
N PRO A 38 6.95 -14.44 0.24
CA PRO A 38 7.64 -14.78 -1.02
C PRO A 38 6.69 -15.17 -2.16
N ASN A 39 5.58 -15.83 -1.82
CA ASN A 39 4.67 -16.45 -2.79
C ASN A 39 3.50 -15.55 -3.21
N VAL A 40 3.39 -14.32 -2.71
CA VAL A 40 2.28 -13.43 -3.11
C VAL A 40 2.58 -12.83 -4.49
N PRO A 41 1.67 -12.93 -5.47
CA PRO A 41 1.89 -12.34 -6.78
C PRO A 41 1.86 -10.81 -6.69
N VAL A 42 2.69 -10.15 -7.50
CA VAL A 42 2.85 -8.71 -7.52
C VAL A 42 2.47 -8.15 -8.89
N ALA A 43 1.58 -7.16 -8.87
CA ALA A 43 1.24 -6.31 -9.99
C ALA A 43 1.88 -4.93 -9.86
N LEU A 44 2.69 -4.53 -10.85
CA LEU A 44 3.37 -3.22 -10.87
C LEU A 44 2.85 -2.37 -12.03
N PHE A 45 2.26 -1.22 -11.69
CA PHE A 45 1.94 -0.15 -12.64
C PHE A 45 3.09 0.85 -12.67
N THR A 46 3.76 0.98 -13.82
CA THR A 46 4.97 1.80 -13.91
C THR A 46 5.16 2.40 -15.30
N ASN A 47 5.85 3.54 -15.33
CA ASN A 47 6.34 4.18 -16.56
C ASN A 47 7.87 4.09 -16.70
N GLN A 48 8.53 3.34 -15.80
CA GLN A 48 9.96 3.13 -15.83
C GLN A 48 10.32 2.02 -16.85
N PRO A 49 11.57 2.00 -17.37
CA PRO A 49 12.07 0.87 -18.15
C PRO A 49 12.01 -0.45 -17.37
N ALA A 50 11.89 -1.58 -18.06
CA ALA A 50 11.78 -2.90 -17.43
C ALA A 50 13.04 -3.23 -16.62
N GLU A 51 14.21 -2.92 -17.17
CA GLU A 51 15.54 -3.16 -16.61
C GLU A 51 15.79 -2.36 -15.33
N ALA A 52 15.06 -1.26 -15.15
CA ALA A 52 15.15 -0.43 -13.97
C ALA A 52 14.31 -0.98 -12.79
N CYS A 53 13.29 -1.80 -13.06
CA CYS A 53 12.36 -2.26 -12.03
C CYS A 53 12.75 -3.62 -11.44
N PRO A 54 12.31 -3.93 -10.21
CA PRO A 54 12.37 -5.30 -9.71
C PRO A 54 11.48 -6.21 -10.57
N MET A 55 11.87 -7.49 -10.69
CA MET A 55 11.05 -8.49 -11.34
C MET A 55 9.75 -8.72 -10.54
N VAL A 56 8.64 -8.75 -11.28
CA VAL A 56 7.29 -9.00 -10.76
C VAL A 56 6.53 -9.88 -11.75
N GLU A 57 5.49 -10.56 -11.28
CA GLU A 57 4.68 -11.47 -12.08
C GLU A 57 3.86 -10.71 -13.12
N TYR A 58 3.31 -9.54 -12.74
CA TYR A 58 2.45 -8.75 -13.60
C TYR A 58 2.97 -7.32 -13.73
N ARG A 59 3.42 -6.97 -14.94
CA ARG A 59 3.87 -5.60 -15.24
C ARG A 59 2.89 -4.91 -16.17
N PHE A 60 2.44 -3.72 -15.76
CA PHE A 60 1.58 -2.83 -16.54
C PHE A 60 2.36 -1.57 -16.88
N GLU A 61 2.81 -1.49 -18.12
CA GLU A 61 3.44 -0.29 -18.66
C GLU A 61 2.37 0.78 -18.90
N VAL A 62 2.53 1.92 -18.24
CA VAL A 62 1.54 3.01 -18.29
C VAL A 62 2.22 4.34 -18.59
N SER A 63 1.56 5.17 -19.40
CA SER A 63 1.95 6.56 -19.59
C SER A 63 1.21 7.46 -18.61
N ALA A 64 1.95 8.00 -17.64
CA ALA A 64 1.46 8.96 -16.67
C ALA A 64 2.61 9.82 -16.12
N THR A 65 2.25 11.03 -15.69
CA THR A 65 3.10 11.89 -14.86
C THR A 65 2.83 11.56 -13.39
N GLY A 66 3.88 11.59 -12.58
CA GLY A 66 3.74 11.42 -11.13
C GLY A 66 2.86 12.51 -10.50
N GLY A 67 2.47 12.30 -9.24
CA GLY A 67 1.67 13.26 -8.48
C GLY A 67 0.42 12.62 -7.89
N TYR A 68 -0.43 13.44 -7.28
CA TYR A 68 -1.52 12.93 -6.45
C TYR A 68 -2.64 12.20 -7.20
N HIS A 69 -2.75 12.38 -8.54
CA HIS A 69 -3.74 11.70 -9.37
C HIS A 69 -3.40 10.23 -9.68
N VAL A 70 -2.17 9.79 -9.37
CA VAL A 70 -1.69 8.46 -9.72
C VAL A 70 -2.52 7.37 -9.05
N LYS A 71 -2.76 7.44 -7.73
CA LYS A 71 -3.56 6.43 -7.02
C LYS A 71 -5.02 6.39 -7.50
N PRO A 72 -5.78 7.51 -7.56
CA PRO A 72 -7.13 7.52 -8.11
C PRO A 72 -7.21 7.00 -9.55
N ARG A 73 -6.15 7.14 -10.34
CA ARG A 73 -6.13 6.64 -11.73
C ARG A 73 -5.97 5.13 -11.81
N PHE A 74 -5.07 4.54 -11.01
CA PHE A 74 -4.64 3.16 -11.21
C PHE A 74 -5.17 2.16 -10.16
N ILE A 75 -5.42 2.55 -8.91
CA ILE A 75 -6.02 1.64 -7.92
C ILE A 75 -7.38 1.06 -8.39
N PRO A 76 -8.27 1.82 -9.08
CA PRO A 76 -9.52 1.26 -9.60
C PRO A 76 -9.38 0.08 -10.56
N TRP A 77 -8.16 -0.22 -11.05
CA TRP A 77 -7.92 -1.35 -11.94
C TRP A 77 -8.03 -2.70 -11.21
N LEU A 78 -7.73 -2.74 -9.91
CA LEU A 78 -7.80 -3.93 -9.03
C LEU A 78 -7.38 -5.22 -9.75
N PRO A 79 -6.06 -5.45 -9.94
CA PRO A 79 -5.57 -6.58 -10.73
C PRO A 79 -6.04 -7.95 -10.24
N PHE A 80 -6.28 -8.09 -8.93
CA PHE A 80 -6.73 -9.33 -8.28
C PHE A 80 -8.12 -9.17 -7.68
N ASP A 81 -8.82 -10.28 -7.44
CA ASP A 81 -10.12 -10.28 -6.76
C ASP A 81 -10.04 -9.77 -5.32
N ARG A 82 -8.90 -9.99 -4.67
CA ARG A 82 -8.49 -9.39 -3.40
C ARG A 82 -7.14 -8.72 -3.63
N THR A 83 -7.16 -7.40 -3.75
CA THR A 83 -5.95 -6.61 -4.02
C THR A 83 -5.47 -5.93 -2.74
N VAL A 84 -4.20 -6.16 -2.36
CA VAL A 84 -3.50 -5.38 -1.35
C VAL A 84 -2.69 -4.30 -2.05
N TYR A 85 -3.12 -3.04 -1.97
CA TYR A 85 -2.32 -1.92 -2.47
C TYR A 85 -1.29 -1.49 -1.43
N LEU A 86 -0.04 -1.34 -1.86
CA LEU A 86 1.06 -0.80 -1.07
C LEU A 86 1.70 0.40 -1.78
N ASP A 87 1.91 1.48 -1.04
CA ASP A 87 2.76 2.57 -1.51
C ASP A 87 4.22 2.08 -1.65
N ALA A 88 4.91 2.62 -2.66
CA ALA A 88 6.30 2.25 -2.95
C ALA A 88 7.27 2.56 -1.80
N ASP A 89 6.87 3.37 -0.81
CA ASP A 89 7.66 3.74 0.36
C ASP A 89 7.22 3.04 1.66
N THR A 90 6.53 1.90 1.53
CA THR A 90 6.22 0.99 2.64
C THR A 90 7.29 -0.09 2.81
N VAL A 91 7.44 -0.63 4.03
CA VAL A 91 8.29 -1.80 4.32
C VAL A 91 7.44 -2.84 5.04
N VAL A 92 7.46 -4.06 4.52
CA VAL A 92 6.86 -5.24 5.16
C VAL A 92 7.86 -5.79 6.18
N LEU A 93 7.43 -6.00 7.42
CA LEU A 93 8.29 -6.42 8.53
C LEU A 93 7.85 -7.76 9.14
N SER A 94 6.81 -8.39 8.59
CA SER A 94 6.23 -9.61 9.16
C SER A 94 5.51 -10.43 8.09
N PRO A 95 5.55 -11.78 8.17
CA PRO A 95 4.80 -12.65 7.26
C PRO A 95 3.27 -12.46 7.39
N SER A 96 2.77 -11.99 8.53
CA SER A 96 1.33 -11.77 8.74
C SER A 96 0.82 -10.44 8.15
N ALA A 97 1.65 -9.71 7.40
CA ALA A 97 1.33 -8.37 6.92
C ALA A 97 0.15 -8.33 5.95
N ILE A 98 -0.01 -9.36 5.12
CA ILE A 98 -1.08 -9.44 4.11
C ILE A 98 -2.26 -10.31 4.55
N GLU A 99 -2.15 -11.03 5.66
CA GLU A 99 -3.19 -11.93 6.17
C GLU A 99 -4.58 -11.29 6.33
N PRO A 100 -4.73 -10.00 6.72
CA PRO A 100 -6.06 -9.40 6.81
C PRO A 100 -6.84 -9.39 5.50
N ALA A 101 -6.21 -9.53 4.34
CA ALA A 101 -6.91 -9.71 3.07
C ALA A 101 -7.79 -10.98 3.06
N GLY A 102 -7.57 -11.93 3.97
CA GLY A 102 -8.46 -13.06 4.24
C GLY A 102 -9.86 -12.67 4.72
N LEU A 103 -10.03 -11.46 5.26
CA LEU A 103 -11.33 -10.93 5.67
C LEU A 103 -12.17 -10.44 4.48
N LEU A 104 -11.59 -10.30 3.28
CA LEU A 104 -12.27 -9.86 2.06
C LEU A 104 -13.06 -10.98 1.37
N THR A 105 -13.81 -11.75 2.14
CA THR A 105 -14.60 -12.89 1.65
C THR A 105 -16.05 -12.76 2.09
N ASP A 106 -16.96 -13.44 1.39
CA ASP A 106 -18.38 -13.42 1.73
C ASP A 106 -18.66 -13.95 3.14
N ARG A 107 -17.76 -14.79 3.68
CA ARG A 107 -17.84 -15.30 5.05
C ARG A 107 -17.78 -14.20 6.11
N PHE A 108 -16.92 -13.19 5.92
CA PHE A 108 -16.75 -12.09 6.88
C PHE A 108 -17.51 -10.83 6.47
N GLY A 109 -17.89 -10.72 5.20
CA GLY A 109 -18.73 -9.63 4.69
C GLY A 109 -18.02 -8.29 4.52
N TYR A 110 -16.69 -8.22 4.67
CA TYR A 110 -15.90 -7.01 4.41
C TYR A 110 -15.47 -6.93 2.94
N GLU A 111 -15.43 -5.71 2.42
CA GLU A 111 -15.05 -5.43 1.02
C GLU A 111 -13.87 -4.44 0.93
N ALA A 112 -13.58 -3.70 2.01
CA ALA A 112 -12.41 -2.84 2.12
C ALA A 112 -11.76 -2.98 3.50
N ILE A 113 -10.44 -2.83 3.55
CA ILE A 113 -9.65 -2.84 4.79
C ILE A 113 -8.61 -1.75 4.70
N TYR A 114 -8.46 -0.98 5.78
CA TYR A 114 -7.50 0.11 5.84
C TYR A 114 -7.16 0.49 7.29
N VAL A 115 -6.14 1.32 7.45
CA VAL A 115 -5.79 1.97 8.72
C VAL A 115 -6.23 3.44 8.66
N HIS A 116 -6.58 4.04 9.80
CA HIS A 116 -6.81 5.49 9.85
C HIS A 116 -5.53 6.30 9.61
N GLY A 117 -5.65 7.43 8.91
CA GLY A 117 -4.54 8.36 8.77
C GLY A 117 -4.22 9.06 10.09
N VAL A 118 -2.93 9.34 10.36
CA VAL A 118 -2.46 9.96 11.62
C VAL A 118 -3.19 11.25 11.94
N SER A 119 -3.40 12.09 10.93
CA SER A 119 -4.09 13.38 11.08
C SER A 119 -5.61 13.26 11.26
N ARG A 120 -6.18 12.05 11.13
CA ARG A 120 -7.59 11.72 11.36
C ARG A 120 -8.54 12.82 10.91
N ARG A 121 -8.45 13.27 9.65
CA ARG A 121 -9.08 14.51 9.12
C ARG A 121 -10.62 14.46 9.08
N CYS A 122 -11.28 14.26 10.22
CA CYS A 122 -12.72 14.12 10.37
C CYS A 122 -13.45 15.37 9.85
N ASP A 123 -12.87 16.56 10.08
CA ASP A 123 -13.37 17.87 9.66
C ASP A 123 -13.43 18.03 8.13
N LYS A 124 -12.62 17.26 7.39
CA LYS A 124 -12.59 17.24 5.93
C LYS A 124 -13.45 16.14 5.34
N VAL A 125 -13.55 14.99 6.02
CA VAL A 125 -14.42 13.87 5.61
C VAL A 125 -15.90 14.26 5.77
N ARG A 126 -16.30 14.85 6.90
CA ARG A 126 -17.66 15.38 7.14
C ARG A 126 -18.80 14.37 6.95
N ILE A 127 -18.53 13.08 7.12
CA ILE A 127 -19.54 12.02 7.13
C ILE A 127 -19.43 11.31 8.46
N CYS A 128 -20.46 11.42 9.30
CA CYS A 128 -20.59 10.74 10.59
C CYS A 128 -19.36 10.86 11.53
N GLY A 129 -18.58 11.95 11.42
CA GLY A 129 -17.35 12.13 12.20
C GLY A 129 -16.22 11.15 11.89
N VAL A 130 -16.34 10.36 10.82
CA VAL A 130 -15.36 9.32 10.46
C VAL A 130 -14.01 9.96 10.08
N PRO A 131 -12.89 9.49 10.61
CA PRO A 131 -11.57 9.99 10.25
C PRO A 131 -11.19 9.56 8.83
N SER A 132 -10.37 10.39 8.16
CA SER A 132 -9.74 9.96 6.90
C SER A 132 -8.90 8.71 7.14
N MET A 133 -8.98 7.74 6.24
CA MET A 133 -8.06 6.61 6.24
C MET A 133 -6.66 7.00 5.75
N ASN A 134 -5.68 6.10 5.82
CA ASN A 134 -4.45 6.23 5.08
C ASN A 134 -4.54 5.41 3.78
N SER A 135 -4.09 5.98 2.67
CA SER A 135 -4.18 5.34 1.35
C SER A 135 -2.89 4.64 0.92
N GLY A 136 -1.89 4.55 1.80
CA GLY A 136 -0.62 3.88 1.55
C GLY A 136 -0.65 2.37 1.77
N VAL A 137 -1.62 1.88 2.53
CA VAL A 137 -1.93 0.45 2.67
C VAL A 137 -3.45 0.31 2.69
N VAL A 138 -4.00 -0.28 1.64
CA VAL A 138 -5.44 -0.53 1.51
C VAL A 138 -5.64 -1.91 0.91
N MET A 139 -6.56 -2.70 1.44
CA MET A 139 -6.94 -3.99 0.88
C MET A 139 -8.38 -3.90 0.38
N LEU A 140 -8.61 -4.34 -0.85
CA LEU A 140 -9.88 -4.12 -1.55
C LEU A 140 -10.33 -5.39 -2.25
N LYS A 141 -11.61 -5.74 -2.06
CA LYS A 141 -12.29 -6.77 -2.83
C LYS A 141 -12.74 -6.18 -4.16
N LYS A 142 -12.50 -6.87 -5.27
CA LYS A 142 -12.99 -6.51 -6.60
C LYS A 142 -14.47 -6.90 -6.74
N CYS A 143 -15.33 -6.11 -6.11
CA CYS A 143 -16.77 -6.24 -6.25
C CYS A 143 -17.39 -4.96 -6.79
N ARG A 144 -18.65 -5.05 -7.24
CA ARG A 144 -19.35 -3.92 -7.86
C ARG A 144 -19.34 -2.66 -6.98
N ARG A 145 -19.59 -2.82 -5.67
CA ARG A 145 -19.69 -1.71 -4.72
C ARG A 145 -18.36 -0.97 -4.55
N VAL A 146 -17.26 -1.72 -4.39
CA VAL A 146 -15.90 -1.15 -4.33
C VAL A 146 -15.54 -0.50 -5.65
N LEU A 147 -15.84 -1.13 -6.79
CA LEU A 147 -15.56 -0.56 -8.11
C LEU A 147 -16.33 0.75 -8.35
N ASP A 148 -17.59 0.84 -7.93
CA ASP A 148 -18.38 2.07 -8.01
C ASP A 148 -17.78 3.18 -7.12
N ALA A 149 -17.34 2.84 -5.90
CA ALA A 149 -16.65 3.78 -5.01
C ALA A 149 -15.32 4.27 -5.62
N LEU A 150 -14.51 3.36 -6.17
CA LEU A 150 -13.23 3.71 -6.80
C LEU A 150 -13.43 4.53 -8.09
N ALA A 151 -14.50 4.25 -8.85
CA ALA A 151 -14.88 5.05 -10.00
C ALA A 151 -15.32 6.46 -9.58
N HIS A 152 -16.08 6.59 -8.48
CA HIS A 152 -16.42 7.88 -7.89
C HIS A 152 -15.15 8.65 -7.48
N TRP A 153 -14.24 8.00 -6.74
CA TRP A 153 -12.97 8.60 -6.35
C TRP A 153 -12.19 9.11 -7.55
N ARG A 154 -12.00 8.26 -8.57
CA ARG A 154 -11.31 8.63 -9.81
C ARG A 154 -11.96 9.82 -10.53
N ARG A 155 -13.29 9.85 -10.60
CA ARG A 155 -14.05 10.87 -11.34
C ARG A 155 -14.00 12.24 -10.66
N TYR A 156 -14.10 12.26 -9.33
CA TYR A 156 -14.26 13.51 -8.57
C TYR A 156 -12.98 14.01 -7.92
N TYR A 157 -11.87 13.28 -8.02
CA TYR A 157 -10.60 13.70 -7.45
C TYR A 157 -9.97 14.86 -8.23
N GLN A 158 -9.89 16.04 -7.58
CA GLN A 158 -9.39 17.29 -8.16
C GLN A 158 -7.97 17.66 -7.67
N GLY A 159 -7.25 16.74 -7.01
CA GLY A 159 -5.95 17.01 -6.40
C GLY A 159 -6.01 17.18 -4.86
N GLY A 160 -4.84 17.31 -4.24
CA GLY A 160 -4.70 17.41 -2.78
C GLY A 160 -4.58 16.05 -2.08
N ASN A 161 -5.09 15.93 -0.85
CA ASN A 161 -4.99 14.69 -0.11
C ASN A 161 -6.06 13.69 -0.58
N ASP A 162 -5.61 12.60 -1.18
CA ASP A 162 -6.44 11.58 -1.82
C ASP A 162 -7.22 10.72 -0.82
N GLU A 163 -6.69 10.58 0.40
CA GLU A 163 -7.28 9.82 1.49
C GLU A 163 -8.67 10.32 1.89
N ILE A 164 -8.89 11.65 1.90
CA ILE A 164 -10.19 12.24 2.25
C ILE A 164 -11.25 11.80 1.25
N LEU A 165 -10.99 11.96 -0.05
CA LEU A 165 -12.00 11.64 -1.06
C LEU A 165 -12.20 10.14 -1.20
N LEU A 166 -11.15 9.33 -1.05
CA LEU A 166 -11.32 7.88 -1.04
C LEU A 166 -12.16 7.43 0.16
N THR A 167 -11.91 7.97 1.36
CA THR A 167 -12.76 7.71 2.55
C THR A 167 -14.22 8.06 2.26
N LYS A 168 -14.47 9.26 1.69
CA LYS A 168 -15.82 9.68 1.30
C LYS A 168 -16.45 8.72 0.31
N ALA A 169 -15.73 8.31 -0.73
CA ALA A 169 -16.25 7.43 -1.76
C ALA A 169 -16.66 6.06 -1.18
N LEU A 170 -15.84 5.46 -0.31
CA LEU A 170 -16.19 4.19 0.36
C LEU A 170 -17.46 4.33 1.22
N LEU A 171 -17.56 5.40 2.00
CA LEU A 171 -18.73 5.67 2.84
C LEU A 171 -20.00 5.94 2.01
N HIS A 172 -19.88 6.74 0.95
CA HIS A 172 -21.00 7.15 0.11
C HIS A 172 -21.61 5.99 -0.69
N HIS A 173 -20.79 4.98 -0.97
CA HIS A 173 -21.21 3.73 -1.61
C HIS A 173 -21.45 2.60 -0.60
N ALA A 174 -21.48 2.89 0.70
CA ALA A 174 -21.75 1.94 1.77
C ALA A 174 -20.87 0.66 1.70
N VAL A 175 -19.58 0.83 1.40
CA VAL A 175 -18.61 -0.27 1.33
C VAL A 175 -18.36 -0.81 2.76
N PRO A 176 -18.72 -2.07 3.07
CA PRO A 176 -18.44 -2.67 4.36
C PRO A 176 -16.94 -2.73 4.59
N SER A 177 -16.46 -2.01 5.60
CA SER A 177 -15.04 -1.78 5.81
C SER A 177 -14.58 -2.30 7.16
N PHE A 178 -13.42 -2.94 7.20
CA PHE A 178 -12.71 -3.28 8.43
C PHE A 178 -11.58 -2.29 8.68
N VAL A 179 -11.49 -1.74 9.89
CA VAL A 179 -10.41 -0.82 10.25
C VAL A 179 -9.33 -1.58 11.00
N LEU A 180 -8.14 -1.65 10.41
CA LEU A 180 -6.99 -2.29 11.02
C LEU A 180 -6.33 -1.40 12.09
N PRO A 181 -5.68 -2.02 13.09
CA PRO A 181 -4.73 -1.36 13.97
C PRO A 181 -3.58 -0.70 13.20
N ALA A 182 -2.89 0.25 13.84
CA ALA A 182 -1.81 1.01 13.21
C ALA A 182 -0.60 0.17 12.83
N GLU A 183 -0.46 -1.03 13.39
CA GLU A 183 0.60 -2.00 13.09
C GLU A 183 0.66 -2.40 11.61
N TRP A 184 -0.45 -2.31 10.86
CA TRP A 184 -0.51 -2.62 9.42
C TRP A 184 -0.27 -1.41 8.52
N ASN A 185 -0.02 -0.23 9.10
CA ASN A 185 0.39 0.96 8.35
C ASN A 185 0.96 2.00 9.34
N CYS A 186 2.07 1.65 9.98
CA CYS A 186 2.64 2.45 11.05
C CYS A 186 3.29 3.71 10.45
N ARG A 187 2.69 4.88 10.72
CA ARG A 187 3.12 6.19 10.23
C ARG A 187 3.74 7.07 11.31
N ASP A 188 3.58 6.69 12.56
CA ASP A 188 4.19 7.32 13.72
C ASP A 188 4.39 6.24 14.79
N ARG A 189 5.58 6.20 15.40
CA ARG A 189 5.93 5.21 16.43
C ARG A 189 4.98 5.25 17.63
N SER A 190 4.42 6.41 17.96
CA SER A 190 3.45 6.54 19.06
C SER A 190 2.12 5.80 18.81
N GLN A 191 1.86 5.36 17.58
CA GLN A 191 0.62 4.65 17.24
C GLN A 191 0.61 3.17 17.63
N VAL A 192 1.78 2.58 17.88
CA VAL A 192 1.91 1.14 18.17
C VAL A 192 2.64 0.96 19.50
N ARG A 193 2.41 -0.18 20.16
CA ARG A 193 2.95 -0.41 21.52
C ARG A 193 4.44 -0.71 21.54
N HIS A 194 4.94 -1.38 20.51
CA HIS A 194 6.32 -1.85 20.43
C HIS A 194 6.72 -2.10 18.98
N TYR A 195 8.00 -1.93 18.62
CA TYR A 195 8.44 -2.07 17.23
C TYR A 195 8.18 -3.47 16.65
N SER A 196 8.29 -4.52 17.47
CA SER A 196 8.07 -5.91 17.04
C SER A 196 6.61 -6.24 16.71
N THR A 197 5.65 -5.36 17.05
CA THR A 197 4.25 -5.54 16.65
C THR A 197 3.97 -4.97 15.26
N ILE A 198 4.88 -4.16 14.71
CA ILE A 198 4.71 -3.58 13.38
C ILE A 198 4.71 -4.71 12.34
N ARG A 199 3.72 -4.68 11.45
CA ARG A 199 3.59 -5.57 10.30
C ARG A 199 4.00 -4.87 9.03
N ILE A 200 3.56 -3.62 8.87
CA ILE A 200 3.94 -2.75 7.76
C ILE A 200 4.22 -1.38 8.35
N THR A 201 5.40 -0.84 8.03
CA THR A 201 5.73 0.55 8.35
C THR A 201 5.68 1.39 7.08
N HIS A 202 5.16 2.60 7.20
CA HIS A 202 5.10 3.58 6.12
C HIS A 202 5.99 4.78 6.49
N HIS A 203 7.23 4.44 6.83
CA HIS A 203 8.31 5.36 7.16
C HIS A 203 9.45 5.23 6.16
N ARG A 204 9.68 6.28 5.38
CA ARG A 204 10.76 6.33 4.38
C ARG A 204 12.16 6.09 4.98
N GLN A 205 12.35 6.40 6.25
CA GLN A 205 13.59 6.13 6.97
C GLN A 205 13.82 4.63 7.16
N VAL A 206 12.79 3.84 7.44
CA VAL A 206 12.93 2.39 7.63
C VAL A 206 13.27 1.68 6.33
N LEU A 207 12.85 2.20 5.17
CA LEU A 207 13.35 1.71 3.87
C LEU A 207 14.87 1.69 3.83
N ARG A 208 15.55 2.64 4.50
CA ARG A 208 17.01 2.68 4.52
C ARG A 208 17.64 1.49 5.24
N LEU A 209 16.88 0.81 6.10
CA LEU A 209 17.35 -0.34 6.87
C LEU A 209 17.19 -1.69 6.15
N VAL A 210 16.40 -1.71 5.06
CA VAL A 210 16.18 -2.90 4.23
C VAL A 210 17.49 -3.34 3.58
N GLN A 211 17.90 -4.56 3.87
CA GLN A 211 19.08 -5.22 3.35
C GLN A 211 18.86 -5.73 1.92
N PRO A 212 19.91 -6.14 1.18
CA PRO A 212 19.77 -6.70 -0.16
C PRO A 212 18.86 -7.92 -0.27
N ASP A 213 18.75 -8.73 0.78
CA ASP A 213 17.85 -9.88 0.87
C ASP A 213 16.41 -9.52 1.29
N GLY A 214 16.11 -8.22 1.44
CA GLY A 214 14.82 -7.70 1.87
C GLY A 214 14.60 -7.67 3.38
N SER A 215 15.48 -8.26 4.18
CA SER A 215 15.35 -8.27 5.64
C SER A 215 15.55 -6.89 6.25
N VAL A 216 15.00 -6.67 7.44
CA VAL A 216 15.37 -5.55 8.31
C VAL A 216 15.87 -6.15 9.63
N PRO A 217 17.17 -6.05 9.95
CA PRO A 217 17.72 -6.58 11.20
C PRO A 217 17.02 -5.97 12.42
N ASP A 218 16.65 -6.82 13.37
CA ASP A 218 15.88 -6.45 14.56
C ASP A 218 16.53 -5.31 15.36
N GLU A 219 17.85 -5.39 15.54
CA GLU A 219 18.63 -4.35 16.23
C GLU A 219 18.57 -2.98 15.54
N LEU A 220 18.54 -2.96 14.20
CA LEU A 220 18.40 -1.71 13.45
C LEU A 220 16.99 -1.14 13.57
N LEU A 221 15.97 -2.00 13.53
CA LEU A 221 14.58 -1.60 13.71
C LEU A 221 14.33 -1.07 15.12
N LYS A 222 14.87 -1.75 16.14
CA LYS A 222 14.83 -1.32 17.54
C LYS A 222 15.54 0.02 17.73
N ARG A 223 16.76 0.18 17.20
CA ARG A 223 17.50 1.45 17.26
C ARG A 223 16.72 2.58 16.61
N TRP A 224 16.15 2.35 15.43
CA TRP A 224 15.29 3.33 14.77
C TRP A 224 14.06 3.69 15.61
N TRP A 225 13.41 2.70 16.21
CA TRP A 225 12.25 2.92 17.06
C TRP A 225 12.57 3.81 18.27
N GLU A 226 13.66 3.51 18.98
CA GLU A 226 14.09 4.22 20.18
C GLU A 226 14.57 5.65 19.86
N THR A 227 15.39 5.79 18.82
CA THR A 227 16.12 7.05 18.54
C THR A 227 15.49 7.90 17.44
N GLY A 228 14.63 7.34 16.59
CA GLY A 228 14.17 7.96 15.35
C GLY A 228 15.21 8.01 14.24
N VAL A 229 16.41 7.45 14.45
CA VAL A 229 17.53 7.50 13.50
C VAL A 229 17.57 6.21 12.68
N ALA A 230 17.55 6.36 11.34
CA ALA A 230 17.81 5.26 10.41
C ALA A 230 19.15 5.50 9.69
N GLU A 231 20.24 5.01 10.28
CA GLU A 231 21.56 4.98 9.66
C GLU A 231 21.69 3.76 8.76
N ASN A 232 22.12 3.98 7.51
CA ASN A 232 22.23 2.95 6.49
C ASN A 232 23.61 2.28 6.61
N HIS A 233 23.66 1.01 6.98
CA HIS A 233 24.92 0.24 7.04
C HIS A 233 25.08 -0.76 5.88
N GLY A 234 24.11 -0.82 4.95
CA GLY A 234 24.09 -1.78 3.84
C GLY A 234 24.26 -1.13 2.46
N ASP A 235 24.92 -1.86 1.56
CA ASP A 235 25.06 -1.52 0.15
C ASP A 235 23.69 -1.29 -0.51
N VAL A 236 23.67 -0.39 -1.49
CA VAL A 236 22.46 -0.05 -2.24
C VAL A 236 22.00 -1.28 -3.02
N VAL A 237 20.76 -1.74 -2.77
CA VAL A 237 20.07 -2.74 -3.60
C VAL A 237 20.09 -2.27 -5.05
N ARG A 238 20.91 -2.92 -5.87
CA ARG A 238 21.13 -2.56 -7.28
C ARG A 238 19.91 -2.89 -8.14
#